data_AF-A0ABD6XLN2-F1
#
_entry.id   AF-A0ABD6XLN2-F1
#
_cell.length_a   1.000
_cell.length_b   1.000
_cell.length_c   1.000
_cell.angle_alpha   90.00
_cell.angle_beta   90.00
_cell.angle_gamma   90.00
#
_symmetry.space_group_name_H-M   'P 1'
#
loop_
_entity.id
_entity.type
_entity.pdbx_description
1 polymer ?
#
loop_
_entity_poly.entity_id
_entity_poly.type
_entity_poly.pdbx_seq_one_letter_code
_entity_poly.pdbx_strand_id
1 'polypeptide(L)'
;MMRLFRRVIFLFIVSGTIIGAAMASENSQPLSQYDSLAKISAIFNNQAVVSSLKSVLGKDYNEFSQNFDVFGEPHKTKEGGLFAEGWLKDLYLEQASTFVIQPDGKIYAAWFSPESNEVHYVSNAPGRDTIQEDIADWVQRFDKVPSPGVNAKQKKSSKKERFFETSQFRIKITSLCATDSDCNDVSYEGVRKSDGAVARLNGKAMKSDCGKTSCPILTYTFRNHDASYIINNVINNLSVIVNGKVVLSEKGKWSNVPR
;
A
#
# COMPACT_ATOMS: atom_id res chain seq x y z
N MET A 1 90.73 17.24 -33.25
CA MET A 1 89.69 18.27 -33.04
C MET A 1 88.75 17.74 -31.97
N MET A 2 88.66 18.47 -30.86
CA MET A 2 87.95 18.12 -29.63
C MET A 2 86.43 18.36 -29.76
N ARG A 3 85.66 17.79 -28.81
CA ARG A 3 84.23 18.03 -28.47
C ARG A 3 83.28 16.93 -28.99
N LEU A 4 82.32 16.40 -28.22
CA LEU A 4 81.86 16.66 -26.86
C LEU A 4 81.00 15.46 -26.43
N PHE A 5 81.05 15.12 -25.14
CA PHE A 5 80.09 14.26 -24.46
C PHE A 5 78.63 14.67 -24.69
N ARG A 6 77.73 13.69 -24.85
CA ARG A 6 76.44 13.71 -24.15
C ARG A 6 75.83 12.31 -24.03
N ARG A 7 75.90 11.76 -22.83
CA ARG A 7 75.05 10.65 -22.36
C ARG A 7 73.61 11.14 -22.37
N VAL A 8 72.71 10.42 -23.02
CA VAL A 8 71.26 10.56 -22.80
C VAL A 8 70.75 9.21 -22.33
N ILE A 9 70.57 9.13 -21.02
CA ILE A 9 69.82 8.09 -20.32
C ILE A 9 68.36 8.32 -20.67
N PHE A 10 67.76 7.47 -21.50
CA PHE A 10 66.32 7.44 -21.66
C PHE A 10 65.72 6.55 -20.57
N LEU A 11 65.04 7.22 -19.63
CA LEU A 11 64.24 6.62 -18.57
C LEU A 11 63.24 5.61 -19.16
N PHE A 12 63.20 4.42 -18.55
CA PHE A 12 62.06 3.51 -18.65
C PHE A 12 60.82 4.20 -18.05
N ILE A 13 59.93 4.69 -18.90
CA ILE A 13 58.56 5.04 -18.48
C ILE A 13 57.80 3.72 -18.40
N VAL A 14 57.75 3.13 -17.21
CA VAL A 14 56.76 2.11 -16.88
C VAL A 14 55.40 2.80 -16.97
N SER A 15 54.69 2.60 -18.09
CA SER A 15 53.28 2.93 -18.19
C SER A 15 52.52 1.96 -17.29
N GLY A 16 52.48 2.28 -16.00
CA GLY A 16 51.50 1.69 -15.10
C GLY A 16 50.14 2.09 -15.61
N THR A 17 49.49 1.20 -16.36
CA THR A 17 48.03 1.21 -16.49
C THR A 17 47.50 1.05 -15.07
N ILE A 18 47.21 2.18 -14.43
CA ILE A 18 46.32 2.20 -13.28
C ILE A 18 45.00 1.72 -13.85
N ILE A 19 44.76 0.41 -13.73
CA ILE A 19 43.40 -0.12 -13.78
C ILE A 19 42.77 0.48 -12.53
N GLY A 20 42.21 1.69 -12.70
CA GLY A 20 41.28 2.22 -11.74
C GLY A 20 40.14 1.23 -11.74
N ALA A 21 40.14 0.32 -10.77
CA ALA A 21 38.91 -0.29 -10.35
C ALA A 21 37.97 0.89 -10.11
N ALA A 22 36.95 1.01 -10.95
CA ALA A 22 35.83 1.89 -10.66
C ALA A 22 35.30 1.39 -9.32
N MET A 23 35.73 2.03 -8.24
CA MET A 23 35.12 1.85 -6.94
C MET A 23 33.66 2.22 -7.17
N ALA A 24 32.78 1.23 -7.18
CA ALA A 24 31.36 1.49 -7.15
C ALA A 24 31.16 2.45 -5.98
N SER A 25 30.71 3.66 -6.27
CA SER A 25 30.37 4.62 -5.25
C SER A 25 29.20 4.02 -4.49
N GLU A 26 29.50 3.33 -3.38
CA GLU A 26 28.53 3.00 -2.34
C GLU A 26 28.15 4.32 -1.66
N ASN A 27 27.43 5.17 -2.38
CA ASN A 27 26.54 6.14 -1.77
C ASN A 27 25.31 5.36 -1.26
N SER A 28 25.53 4.46 -0.29
CA SER A 28 24.42 3.88 0.47
C SER A 28 23.84 5.01 1.31
N GLN A 29 22.91 5.78 0.74
CA GLN A 29 22.24 6.83 1.49
C GLN A 29 21.54 6.19 2.68
N PRO A 30 21.64 6.77 3.89
CA PRO A 30 21.03 6.16 5.07
C PRO A 30 19.51 6.20 4.96
N LEU A 31 18.94 5.09 4.49
CA LEU A 31 17.49 4.88 4.38
C LEU A 31 16.82 4.78 5.74
N SER A 32 17.59 4.53 6.80
CA SER A 32 17.13 4.51 8.18
C SER A 32 16.50 5.83 8.62
N GLN A 33 16.72 6.95 7.93
CA GLN A 33 16.00 8.18 8.25
C GLN A 33 14.50 8.10 7.92
N TYR A 34 14.06 7.11 7.14
CA TYR A 34 12.67 6.92 6.73
C TYR A 34 11.97 5.78 7.50
N ASP A 35 12.57 5.23 8.55
CA ASP A 35 12.07 4.09 9.33
C ASP A 35 10.94 4.44 10.32
N SER A 36 10.19 5.51 10.04
CA SER A 36 9.01 5.89 10.83
C SER A 36 7.94 6.54 9.96
N LEU A 37 6.68 6.35 10.35
CA LEU A 37 5.53 6.98 9.69
C LEU A 37 5.66 8.51 9.50
N ALA A 38 6.28 9.20 10.46
CA ALA A 38 6.44 10.65 10.40
C ALA A 38 7.41 11.13 9.30
N LYS A 39 8.30 10.24 8.83
CA LYS A 39 9.40 10.59 7.92
C LYS A 39 9.29 9.93 6.56
N ILE A 40 8.59 8.80 6.45
CA ILE A 40 8.55 7.99 5.22
C ILE A 40 8.00 8.75 4.01
N SER A 41 7.05 9.67 4.20
CA SER A 41 6.54 10.49 3.08
C SER A 41 7.61 11.34 2.41
N ALA A 42 8.64 11.75 3.15
CA ALA A 42 9.76 12.51 2.61
C ALA A 42 10.68 11.67 1.69
N ILE A 43 10.51 10.35 1.61
CA ILE A 43 11.31 9.49 0.75
C ILE A 43 11.13 9.84 -0.73
N PHE A 44 9.94 10.28 -1.14
CA PHE A 44 9.67 10.71 -2.52
C PHE A 44 10.25 12.09 -2.85
N ASN A 45 10.78 12.82 -1.87
CA ASN A 45 11.59 14.03 -2.10
C ASN A 45 13.06 13.69 -2.38
N ASN A 46 13.48 12.44 -2.15
CA ASN A 46 14.84 11.99 -2.40
C ASN A 46 15.03 11.59 -3.86
N GLN A 47 15.76 12.41 -4.62
CA GLN A 47 15.97 12.18 -6.06
C GLN A 47 16.68 10.86 -6.37
N ALA A 48 17.60 10.40 -5.52
CA ALA A 48 18.30 9.13 -5.72
C ALA A 48 17.31 7.96 -5.59
N VAL A 49 16.47 7.97 -4.55
CA VAL A 49 15.43 6.94 -4.37
C VAL A 49 14.44 6.94 -5.53
N VAL A 50 13.91 8.11 -5.89
CA VAL A 50 12.95 8.25 -7.00
C VAL A 50 13.55 7.79 -8.33
N SER A 51 14.82 8.13 -8.60
CA SER A 51 15.49 7.72 -9.84
C SER A 51 15.68 6.21 -9.90
N SER A 52 16.06 5.58 -8.78
CA SER A 52 16.24 4.13 -8.73
C SER A 52 14.91 3.38 -8.85
N LEU A 53 13.84 3.87 -8.21
CA LEU A 53 12.49 3.33 -8.40
C LEU A 53 12.03 3.44 -9.86
N LYS A 54 12.23 4.61 -10.50
CA LYS A 54 11.93 4.80 -11.92
C LYS A 54 12.72 3.87 -12.84
N SER A 55 13.98 3.59 -12.50
CA SER A 55 14.82 2.68 -13.27
C SER A 55 14.27 1.25 -13.28
N VAL A 56 13.70 0.79 -12.16
CA VAL A 56 13.12 -0.56 -12.03
C VAL A 56 11.70 -0.63 -12.57
N LEU A 57 10.86 0.36 -12.27
CA LEU A 57 9.44 0.38 -12.65
C LEU A 57 9.20 0.86 -14.09
N GLY A 58 10.13 1.62 -14.67
CA GLY A 58 10.02 2.16 -16.01
C GLY A 58 8.70 2.93 -16.23
N LYS A 59 7.90 2.46 -17.19
CA LYS A 59 6.60 3.06 -17.54
C LYS A 59 5.55 2.93 -16.43
N ASP A 60 5.69 1.93 -15.54
CA ASP A 60 4.71 1.60 -14.51
C ASP A 60 4.90 2.45 -13.23
N TYR A 61 5.95 3.29 -13.19
CA TYR A 61 6.25 4.14 -12.02
C TYR A 61 5.07 5.04 -11.62
N ASN A 62 4.32 5.59 -12.58
CA ASN A 62 3.21 6.48 -12.26
C ASN A 62 2.04 5.74 -11.60
N GLU A 63 1.69 4.55 -12.11
CA GLU A 63 0.64 3.70 -11.52
C GLU A 63 1.04 3.20 -10.12
N PHE A 64 2.33 2.89 -9.94
CA PHE A 64 2.88 2.53 -8.65
C PHE A 64 2.86 3.69 -7.65
N SER A 65 3.37 4.85 -8.05
CA SER A 65 3.65 5.98 -7.13
C SER A 65 2.41 6.77 -6.73
N GLN A 66 1.34 6.73 -7.52
CA GLN A 66 0.08 7.39 -7.15
C GLN A 66 -0.56 6.78 -5.90
N ASN A 67 -0.17 5.57 -5.49
CA ASN A 67 -0.76 4.91 -4.32
C ASN A 67 -0.20 5.43 -2.99
N PHE A 68 0.66 6.45 -2.91
CA PHE A 68 1.30 6.86 -1.66
C PHE A 68 0.64 8.11 -1.01
N ASP A 69 -0.69 8.12 -0.90
CA ASP A 69 -1.43 9.14 -0.13
C ASP A 69 -1.37 8.88 1.38
N VAL A 70 -1.44 7.61 1.77
CA VAL A 70 -1.29 7.12 3.14
C VAL A 70 -0.17 6.09 3.15
N PHE A 71 0.66 6.12 4.18
CA PHE A 71 1.78 5.20 4.36
C PHE A 71 1.46 4.18 5.46
N GLY A 72 1.88 2.94 5.25
CA GLY A 72 2.02 1.95 6.32
C GLY A 72 3.26 2.24 7.15
N GLU A 73 3.33 1.68 8.37
CA GLU A 73 4.55 1.81 9.18
C GLU A 73 5.69 1.13 8.44
N PRO A 74 6.74 1.89 8.06
CA PRO A 74 7.91 1.29 7.43
C PRO A 74 8.68 0.45 8.44
N HIS A 75 9.39 -0.56 7.97
CA HIS A 75 10.24 -1.38 8.82
C HIS A 75 11.50 -1.83 8.09
N LYS A 76 12.43 -2.40 8.86
CA LYS A 76 13.67 -2.95 8.32
C LYS A 76 13.46 -4.41 7.92
N THR A 77 13.90 -4.75 6.72
CA THR A 77 13.96 -6.15 6.28
C THR A 77 15.05 -6.90 7.05
N LYS A 78 15.06 -8.24 6.96
CA LYS A 78 16.13 -9.06 7.57
C LYS A 78 17.53 -8.73 7.05
N GLU A 79 17.63 -8.24 5.81
CA GLU A 79 18.88 -7.82 5.16
C GLU A 79 19.25 -6.36 5.48
N GLY A 80 18.46 -5.68 6.33
CA GLY A 80 18.71 -4.31 6.76
C GLY A 80 18.21 -3.23 5.79
N GLY A 81 17.47 -3.60 4.75
CA GLY A 81 16.82 -2.67 3.84
C GLY A 81 15.58 -2.03 4.42
N LEU A 82 15.05 -1.03 3.71
CA LEU A 82 13.80 -0.35 4.06
C LEU A 82 12.64 -0.98 3.29
N PHE A 83 11.66 -1.51 4.01
CA PHE A 83 10.32 -1.78 3.50
C PHE A 83 9.44 -0.56 3.73
N ALA A 84 8.66 -0.20 2.72
CA ALA A 84 7.58 0.76 2.86
C ALA A 84 6.40 0.37 1.99
N GLU A 85 5.20 0.73 2.44
CA GLU A 85 3.99 0.60 1.65
C GLU A 85 3.13 1.85 1.72
N GLY A 86 2.25 1.99 0.74
CA GLY A 86 1.25 3.04 0.72
C GLY A 86 0.01 2.62 -0.05
N TRP A 87 -1.07 3.30 0.24
CA TRP A 87 -2.34 3.18 -0.47
C TRP A 87 -3.00 4.55 -0.64
N LEU A 88 -3.85 4.65 -1.66
CA LEU A 88 -4.77 5.79 -1.75
C LEU A 88 -5.66 5.83 -0.52
N LYS A 89 -5.93 7.02 0.00
CA LYS A 89 -6.76 7.18 1.19
C LYS A 89 -8.09 6.44 1.01
N ASP A 90 -8.43 5.59 1.99
CA ASP A 90 -9.61 4.72 2.00
C ASP A 90 -9.57 3.45 1.10
N LEU A 91 -8.46 3.18 0.38
CA LEU A 91 -8.34 2.07 -0.59
C LEU A 91 -7.27 1.00 -0.26
N TYR A 92 -7.01 0.74 1.03
CA TYR A 92 -5.93 -0.16 1.49
C TYR A 92 -5.89 -1.56 0.88
N LEU A 93 -7.05 -2.21 0.70
CA LEU A 93 -7.15 -3.57 0.15
C LEU A 93 -7.29 -3.62 -1.37
N GLU A 94 -7.26 -2.46 -2.01
CA GLU A 94 -7.87 -2.32 -3.33
C GLU A 94 -7.00 -1.56 -4.31
N GLN A 95 -6.12 -0.71 -3.79
CA GLN A 95 -5.06 -0.09 -4.53
C GLN A 95 -3.94 0.30 -3.57
N ALA A 96 -2.87 -0.47 -3.61
CA ALA A 96 -1.73 -0.26 -2.76
C ALA A 96 -0.45 -0.61 -3.50
N SER A 97 0.63 0.02 -3.07
CA SER A 97 1.98 -0.21 -3.57
C SER A 97 2.92 -0.46 -2.40
N THR A 98 3.96 -1.24 -2.64
CA THR A 98 5.04 -1.46 -1.68
C THR A 98 6.39 -1.51 -2.39
N PHE A 99 7.44 -1.11 -1.69
CA PHE A 99 8.80 -1.30 -2.16
C PHE A 99 9.73 -1.71 -1.02
N VAL A 100 10.80 -2.39 -1.42
CA VAL A 100 11.98 -2.67 -0.60
C VAL A 100 13.20 -2.11 -1.31
N ILE A 101 14.02 -1.36 -0.58
CA ILE A 101 15.36 -0.94 -1.03
C ILE A 101 16.38 -1.51 -0.05
N GLN A 102 17.20 -2.44 -0.53
CA GLN A 102 18.26 -3.07 0.24
C GLN A 102 19.53 -2.19 0.28
N PRO A 103 20.41 -2.36 1.28
CA PRO A 103 21.65 -1.59 1.39
C PRO A 103 22.59 -1.77 0.20
N ASP A 104 22.54 -2.93 -0.47
CA ASP A 104 23.33 -3.27 -1.65
C ASP A 104 22.76 -2.70 -2.97
N GLY A 105 21.68 -1.90 -2.90
CA GLY A 105 21.04 -1.27 -4.05
C GLY A 105 20.04 -2.16 -4.79
N LYS A 106 19.76 -3.38 -4.30
CA LYS A 106 18.64 -4.17 -4.80
C LYS A 106 17.32 -3.48 -4.45
N ILE A 107 16.43 -3.46 -5.42
CA ILE A 107 15.12 -2.84 -5.34
C ILE A 107 14.09 -3.87 -5.74
N TYR A 108 13.03 -3.92 -4.95
CA TYR A 108 11.84 -4.71 -5.20
C TYR A 108 10.65 -3.77 -5.08
N ALA A 109 9.72 -3.85 -6.01
CA ALA A 109 8.49 -3.07 -5.97
C ALA A 109 7.31 -3.93 -6.40
N ALA A 110 6.17 -3.74 -5.75
CA ALA A 110 4.93 -4.38 -6.10
C ALA A 110 3.76 -3.39 -5.99
N TRP A 111 2.73 -3.62 -6.79
CA TRP A 111 1.46 -2.90 -6.67
C TRP A 111 0.30 -3.79 -7.06
N PHE A 112 -0.85 -3.55 -6.44
CA PHE A 112 -2.09 -4.24 -6.78
C PHE A 112 -2.82 -3.44 -7.85
N SER A 113 -3.06 -4.05 -9.02
CA SER A 113 -3.84 -3.43 -10.08
C SER A 113 -5.31 -3.76 -9.93
N PRO A 114 -6.19 -2.76 -9.69
CA PRO A 114 -7.62 -2.99 -9.56
C PRO A 114 -8.27 -3.39 -10.89
N GLU A 115 -7.62 -3.09 -12.03
CA GLU A 115 -8.13 -3.43 -13.36
C GLU A 115 -7.97 -4.93 -13.66
N SER A 116 -6.81 -5.50 -13.36
CA SER A 116 -6.54 -6.93 -13.55
C SER A 116 -6.89 -7.80 -12.34
N ASN A 117 -7.05 -7.20 -11.15
CA ASN A 117 -7.17 -7.90 -9.88
C ASN A 117 -5.94 -8.81 -9.62
N GLU A 118 -4.75 -8.32 -9.97
CA GLU A 118 -3.48 -9.02 -9.81
C GLU A 118 -2.45 -8.13 -9.12
N VAL A 119 -1.49 -8.77 -8.44
CA VAL A 119 -0.29 -8.08 -7.96
C VAL A 119 0.76 -8.11 -9.06
N HIS A 120 1.22 -6.94 -9.45
CA HIS A 120 2.41 -6.78 -10.28
C HIS A 120 3.65 -6.71 -9.38
N TYR A 121 4.75 -7.31 -9.83
CA TYR A 121 6.00 -7.36 -9.10
C TYR A 121 7.19 -7.14 -10.05
N VAL A 122 8.12 -6.28 -9.65
CA VAL A 122 9.33 -5.98 -10.42
C VAL A 122 10.55 -5.86 -9.50
N SER A 123 11.72 -6.24 -10.02
CA SER A 123 12.98 -6.13 -9.30
C SER A 123 14.20 -6.03 -10.23
N ASN A 124 15.28 -5.40 -9.75
CA ASN A 124 16.61 -5.45 -10.37
C ASN A 124 17.54 -6.54 -9.76
N ALA A 125 17.08 -7.30 -8.77
CA ALA A 125 17.88 -8.33 -8.12
C ALA A 125 18.06 -9.57 -9.01
N PRO A 126 19.24 -10.23 -8.97
CA PRO A 126 19.45 -11.49 -9.66
C PRO A 126 18.64 -12.63 -8.99
N GLY A 127 18.01 -13.50 -9.80
CA GLY A 127 17.20 -14.63 -9.31
C GLY A 127 15.70 -14.36 -9.26
N ARG A 128 15.10 -14.09 -10.43
CA ARG A 128 13.76 -13.50 -10.65
C ARG A 128 12.54 -14.32 -10.17
N ASP A 129 12.75 -15.53 -9.64
CA ASP A 129 11.65 -16.47 -9.41
C ASP A 129 11.10 -16.42 -7.97
N THR A 130 11.79 -15.73 -7.05
CA THR A 130 11.37 -15.63 -5.64
C THR A 130 10.99 -14.19 -5.30
N ILE A 131 9.74 -13.99 -4.90
CA ILE A 131 9.26 -12.72 -4.35
C ILE A 131 10.01 -12.44 -3.03
N GLN A 132 10.41 -11.19 -2.83
CA GLN A 132 11.05 -10.73 -1.60
C GLN A 132 10.10 -10.97 -0.39
N GLU A 133 10.63 -11.46 0.73
CA GLU A 133 9.84 -11.97 1.87
C GLU A 133 8.77 -11.00 2.39
N ASP A 134 9.13 -9.74 2.68
CA ASP A 134 8.19 -8.73 3.18
C ASP A 134 7.10 -8.40 2.15
N ILE A 135 7.45 -8.40 0.85
CA ILE A 135 6.48 -8.24 -0.23
C ILE A 135 5.57 -9.47 -0.34
N ALA A 136 6.09 -10.69 -0.13
CA ALA A 136 5.27 -11.90 -0.13
C ALA A 136 4.22 -11.88 0.99
N ASP A 137 4.60 -11.42 2.19
CA ASP A 137 3.65 -11.22 3.29
C ASP A 137 2.62 -10.13 2.96
N TRP A 138 3.05 -9.04 2.32
CA TRP A 138 2.16 -8.00 1.82
C TRP A 138 1.14 -8.52 0.78
N VAL A 139 1.55 -9.43 -0.09
CA VAL A 139 0.68 -10.04 -1.12
C VAL A 139 -0.47 -10.84 -0.51
N GLN A 140 -0.25 -11.54 0.61
CA GLN A 140 -1.29 -12.35 1.28
C GLN A 140 -2.53 -11.52 1.65
N ARG A 141 -2.40 -10.19 1.75
CA ARG A 141 -3.52 -9.27 1.94
C ARG A 141 -4.56 -9.32 0.82
N PHE A 142 -4.16 -9.69 -0.40
CA PHE A 142 -4.98 -9.66 -1.61
C PHE A 142 -5.46 -11.05 -2.06
N ASP A 143 -4.92 -12.13 -1.49
CA ASP A 143 -5.32 -13.49 -1.82
C ASP A 143 -6.74 -13.79 -1.31
N LYS A 144 -7.67 -13.95 -2.26
CA LYS A 144 -9.00 -14.51 -2.00
C LYS A 144 -8.86 -16.02 -1.81
N VAL A 145 -8.75 -16.51 -0.57
CA VAL A 145 -8.87 -17.96 -0.30
C VAL A 145 -10.24 -18.47 -0.78
N PRO A 146 -10.33 -19.42 -1.74
CA PRO A 146 -11.57 -20.09 -2.09
C PRO A 146 -11.90 -21.17 -1.03
N SER A 147 -13.15 -21.21 -0.55
CA SER A 147 -13.61 -22.23 0.40
C SER A 147 -13.69 -23.64 -0.21
N PRO A 148 -13.47 -24.69 0.59
CA PRO A 148 -14.16 -25.96 0.43
C PRO A 148 -15.21 -26.18 1.54
N GLY A 149 -16.43 -26.56 1.16
CA GLY A 149 -17.32 -27.35 2.01
C GLY A 149 -18.58 -26.66 2.51
N VAL A 150 -19.67 -26.80 1.75
CA VAL A 150 -21.04 -26.69 2.26
C VAL A 150 -21.26 -27.76 3.34
N ASN A 151 -21.51 -27.32 4.57
CA ASN A 151 -22.60 -27.78 5.47
C ASN A 151 -22.29 -27.37 6.92
N ALA A 152 -22.88 -26.29 7.40
CA ALA A 152 -23.20 -26.15 8.83
C ALA A 152 -24.33 -25.14 9.03
N LYS A 153 -25.36 -25.63 9.71
CA LYS A 153 -26.62 -24.97 10.07
C LYS A 153 -26.39 -23.56 10.64
N GLN A 154 -27.24 -22.64 10.19
CA GLN A 154 -27.44 -21.31 10.77
C GLN A 154 -27.52 -21.39 12.31
N LYS A 155 -26.56 -20.77 12.99
CA LYS A 155 -26.71 -20.35 14.38
C LYS A 155 -26.73 -18.82 14.39
N LYS A 156 -27.88 -18.25 14.77
CA LYS A 156 -28.06 -16.83 15.10
C LYS A 156 -27.05 -16.46 16.21
N SER A 157 -25.91 -15.89 15.86
CA SER A 157 -25.21 -14.99 16.78
C SER A 157 -25.83 -13.60 16.63
N SER A 158 -25.97 -12.87 17.72
CA SER A 158 -26.52 -11.52 17.76
C SER A 158 -25.68 -10.60 16.87
N LYS A 159 -26.14 -10.38 15.63
CA LYS A 159 -25.48 -9.47 14.70
C LYS A 159 -25.50 -8.06 15.29
N LYS A 160 -24.32 -7.46 15.53
CA LYS A 160 -24.21 -6.06 15.94
C LYS A 160 -24.63 -5.17 14.78
N GLU A 161 -25.67 -4.38 14.98
CA GLU A 161 -26.21 -3.45 13.99
C GLU A 161 -25.92 -2.00 14.40
N ARG A 162 -25.63 -1.15 13.42
CA ARG A 162 -25.49 0.31 13.59
C ARG A 162 -26.15 1.02 12.44
N PHE A 163 -26.67 2.21 12.71
CA PHE A 163 -27.40 3.02 11.73
C PHE A 163 -26.66 4.33 11.49
N PHE A 164 -26.52 4.72 10.23
CA PHE A 164 -25.95 5.99 9.81
C PHE A 164 -26.96 6.73 8.92
N GLU A 165 -27.22 7.99 9.24
CA GLU A 165 -28.25 8.77 8.54
C GLU A 165 -27.68 10.08 8.03
N THR A 166 -27.88 10.37 6.74
CA THR A 166 -27.51 11.63 6.08
C THR A 166 -28.76 12.42 5.68
N SER A 167 -28.60 13.53 4.96
CA SER A 167 -29.72 14.23 4.32
C SER A 167 -30.50 13.33 3.36
N GLN A 168 -29.81 12.48 2.59
CA GLN A 168 -30.41 11.72 1.50
C GLN A 168 -30.59 10.22 1.79
N PHE A 169 -29.89 9.65 2.78
CA PHE A 169 -29.83 8.21 2.98
C PHE A 169 -30.08 7.79 4.43
N ARG A 170 -30.72 6.63 4.59
CA ARG A 170 -30.71 5.84 5.83
C ARG A 170 -29.92 4.58 5.57
N ILE A 171 -28.89 4.33 6.38
CA ILE A 171 -27.96 3.22 6.17
C ILE A 171 -27.96 2.34 7.41
N LYS A 172 -28.13 1.04 7.21
CA LYS A 172 -27.93 0.00 8.22
C LYS A 172 -26.64 -0.75 7.91
N ILE A 173 -25.75 -0.82 8.89
CA ILE A 173 -24.53 -1.64 8.84
C ILE A 173 -24.68 -2.77 9.82
N THR A 174 -24.34 -3.99 9.40
CA THR A 174 -24.45 -5.18 10.23
C THR A 174 -23.14 -5.95 10.20
N SER A 175 -22.58 -6.24 11.37
CA SER A 175 -21.41 -7.14 11.46
C SER A 175 -21.80 -8.54 11.01
N LEU A 176 -21.00 -9.11 10.10
CA LEU A 176 -21.11 -10.49 9.63
C LEU A 176 -20.14 -11.42 10.38
N CYS A 177 -19.40 -10.87 11.34
CA CYS A 177 -18.40 -11.60 12.10
C CYS A 177 -19.02 -12.52 13.14
N ALA A 178 -18.44 -13.72 13.29
CA ALA A 178 -18.82 -14.66 14.34
C ALA A 178 -18.36 -14.17 15.74
N THR A 179 -17.19 -13.50 15.80
CA THR A 179 -16.56 -12.91 16.99
C THR A 179 -16.02 -11.52 16.67
N ASP A 180 -15.83 -10.66 17.69
CA ASP A 180 -15.42 -9.26 17.50
C ASP A 180 -13.90 -9.07 17.18
N SER A 181 -13.06 -10.07 17.45
CA SER A 181 -11.59 -9.96 17.40
C SER A 181 -10.99 -10.07 16.00
N ASP A 182 -11.42 -11.04 15.19
CA ASP A 182 -10.63 -11.49 14.02
C ASP A 182 -11.32 -11.25 12.67
N CYS A 183 -12.40 -10.46 12.67
CA CYS A 183 -13.19 -10.25 11.47
C CYS A 183 -13.59 -8.79 11.32
N ASN A 184 -13.65 -8.40 10.04
CA ASN A 184 -13.98 -7.05 9.57
C ASN A 184 -15.17 -7.08 8.58
N ASP A 185 -15.81 -8.22 8.39
CA ASP A 185 -16.90 -8.38 7.42
C ASP A 185 -18.18 -7.70 7.90
N VAL A 186 -18.76 -6.89 7.02
CA VAL A 186 -19.99 -6.16 7.29
C VAL A 186 -20.91 -6.19 6.07
N SER A 187 -22.21 -6.08 6.31
CA SER A 187 -23.20 -5.80 5.27
C SER A 187 -23.78 -4.40 5.42
N TYR A 188 -24.08 -3.78 4.29
CA TYR A 188 -24.72 -2.49 4.14
C TYR A 188 -26.12 -2.67 3.55
N GLU A 189 -27.11 -2.00 4.13
CA GLU A 189 -28.41 -1.75 3.52
C GLU A 189 -28.67 -0.24 3.54
N GLY A 190 -28.61 0.38 2.37
CA GLY A 190 -28.85 1.81 2.19
C GLY A 190 -30.19 2.06 1.54
N VAL A 191 -31.00 2.91 2.14
CA VAL A 191 -32.30 3.36 1.63
C VAL A 191 -32.21 4.83 1.27
N ARG A 192 -32.45 5.16 0.00
CA ARG A 192 -32.55 6.54 -0.47
C ARG A 192 -33.89 7.14 -0.03
N LYS A 193 -33.87 8.30 0.62
CA LYS A 193 -35.06 8.92 1.22
C LYS A 193 -36.05 9.49 0.21
N SER A 194 -35.56 9.89 -0.97
CA SER A 194 -36.40 10.53 -1.98
C SER A 194 -37.45 9.59 -2.60
N ASP A 195 -37.11 8.30 -2.75
CA ASP A 195 -37.95 7.32 -3.46
C ASP A 195 -37.96 5.92 -2.82
N GLY A 196 -37.25 5.73 -1.71
CA GLY A 196 -37.20 4.45 -1.00
C GLY A 196 -36.34 3.39 -1.68
N ALA A 197 -35.58 3.71 -2.73
CA ALA A 197 -34.73 2.73 -3.40
C ALA A 197 -33.69 2.14 -2.43
N VAL A 198 -33.47 0.82 -2.54
CA VAL A 198 -32.63 0.07 -1.61
C VAL A 198 -31.40 -0.49 -2.31
N ALA A 199 -30.22 -0.27 -1.74
CA ALA A 199 -28.97 -0.90 -2.12
C ALA A 199 -28.47 -1.83 -1.00
N ARG A 200 -28.04 -3.04 -1.36
CA ARG A 200 -27.50 -4.04 -0.43
C ARG A 200 -26.13 -4.49 -0.87
N LEU A 201 -25.13 -4.31 -0.01
CA LEU A 201 -23.73 -4.52 -0.35
C LEU A 201 -23.02 -5.28 0.77
N ASN A 202 -21.99 -6.05 0.42
CA ASN A 202 -21.01 -6.54 1.37
C ASN A 202 -19.80 -5.60 1.37
N GLY A 203 -19.12 -5.53 2.51
CA GLY A 203 -17.98 -4.63 2.67
C GLY A 203 -17.11 -5.00 3.85
N LYS A 204 -16.17 -4.12 4.15
CA LYS A 204 -15.19 -4.28 5.22
C LYS A 204 -15.22 -3.09 6.15
N ALA A 205 -15.04 -3.35 7.44
CA ALA A 205 -14.76 -2.36 8.47
C ALA A 205 -13.25 -2.25 8.67
N MET A 206 -12.71 -1.04 8.65
CA MET A 206 -11.32 -0.80 9.01
C MET A 206 -11.25 -0.35 10.47
N LYS A 207 -10.56 -1.13 11.31
CA LYS A 207 -10.28 -0.77 12.71
C LYS A 207 -9.02 0.10 12.76
N SER A 208 -8.93 1.00 13.74
CA SER A 208 -7.69 1.72 14.02
C SER A 208 -6.62 0.75 14.49
N ASP A 209 -5.35 1.04 14.24
CA ASP A 209 -4.30 0.42 15.02
C ASP A 209 -4.21 1.11 16.39
N CYS A 210 -4.58 0.40 17.45
CA CYS A 210 -4.61 0.91 18.80
C CYS A 210 -3.92 -0.03 19.82
N GLY A 211 -3.21 -1.05 19.34
CA GLY A 211 -2.50 -2.02 20.19
C GLY A 211 -3.39 -2.85 21.12
N LYS A 212 -4.71 -2.92 20.86
CA LYS A 212 -5.68 -3.70 21.66
C LYS A 212 -6.36 -4.75 20.81
N THR A 213 -6.85 -5.80 21.46
CA THR A 213 -7.63 -6.90 20.82
C THR A 213 -8.91 -6.42 20.14
N SER A 214 -9.45 -5.26 20.54
CA SER A 214 -10.60 -4.63 19.89
C SER A 214 -10.36 -3.13 19.77
N CYS A 215 -10.16 -2.67 18.55
CA CYS A 215 -9.93 -1.26 18.23
C CYS A 215 -11.16 -0.62 17.59
N PRO A 216 -11.35 0.70 17.76
CA PRO A 216 -12.47 1.42 17.17
C PRO A 216 -12.43 1.33 15.64
N ILE A 217 -13.61 1.15 15.03
CA ILE A 217 -13.76 1.19 13.58
C ILE A 217 -13.63 2.63 13.11
N LEU A 218 -12.70 2.89 12.20
CA LEU A 218 -12.46 4.18 11.56
C LEU A 218 -13.32 4.39 10.33
N THR A 219 -13.44 3.36 9.48
CA THR A 219 -14.20 3.45 8.24
C THR A 219 -14.92 2.16 7.92
N TYR A 220 -15.97 2.27 7.11
CA TYR A 220 -16.58 1.14 6.40
C TYR A 220 -16.50 1.39 4.91
N THR A 221 -16.12 0.36 4.15
CA THR A 221 -16.00 0.43 2.69
C THR A 221 -16.86 -0.66 2.06
N PHE A 222 -17.70 -0.27 1.11
CA PHE A 222 -18.59 -1.15 0.34
C PHE A 222 -18.41 -0.88 -1.14
N ARG A 223 -18.62 -1.90 -1.98
CA ARG A 223 -18.39 -1.80 -3.42
C ARG A 223 -19.55 -2.35 -4.24
N ASN A 224 -19.82 -1.67 -5.34
CA ASN A 224 -20.80 -2.07 -6.33
C ASN A 224 -20.28 -1.69 -7.72
N HIS A 225 -19.75 -2.65 -8.47
CA HIS A 225 -19.08 -2.38 -9.76
C HIS A 225 -18.06 -1.25 -9.60
N ASP A 226 -18.18 -0.16 -10.38
CA ASP A 226 -17.26 0.97 -10.37
C ASP A 226 -17.53 2.00 -9.25
N ALA A 227 -18.50 1.71 -8.39
CA ALA A 227 -18.89 2.57 -7.27
C ALA A 227 -18.34 2.05 -5.94
N SER A 228 -17.63 2.92 -5.20
CA SER A 228 -17.21 2.70 -3.82
C SER A 228 -17.99 3.60 -2.87
N TYR A 229 -18.51 3.03 -1.80
CA TYR A 229 -19.24 3.71 -0.75
C TYR A 229 -18.40 3.65 0.53
N ILE A 230 -17.99 4.80 1.03
CA ILE A 230 -17.11 4.93 2.19
C ILE A 230 -17.85 5.68 3.28
N ILE A 231 -17.95 5.10 4.47
CA ILE A 231 -18.48 5.77 5.65
C ILE A 231 -17.34 5.99 6.63
N ASN A 232 -17.01 7.24 6.89
CA ASN A 232 -15.93 7.63 7.80
C ASN A 232 -16.50 7.97 9.19
N ASN A 233 -16.08 7.23 10.21
CA ASN A 233 -16.53 7.37 11.58
C ASN A 233 -15.85 8.51 12.33
N VAL A 234 -14.71 9.00 11.85
CA VAL A 234 -13.95 10.10 12.47
C VAL A 234 -14.62 11.44 12.19
N ILE A 235 -15.03 11.65 10.94
CA ILE A 235 -15.68 12.91 10.51
C ILE A 235 -17.19 12.77 10.28
N ASN A 236 -17.75 11.58 10.50
CA ASN A 236 -19.16 11.26 10.29
C ASN A 236 -19.64 11.64 8.88
N ASN A 237 -19.00 11.06 7.86
CA ASN A 237 -19.28 11.38 6.46
C ASN A 237 -19.51 10.12 5.62
N LEU A 238 -20.50 10.15 4.72
CA LEU A 238 -20.66 9.20 3.62
C LEU A 238 -20.06 9.81 2.36
N SER A 239 -19.17 9.08 1.70
CA SER A 239 -18.65 9.42 0.39
C SER A 239 -19.04 8.32 -0.61
N VAL A 240 -19.46 8.71 -1.82
CA VAL A 240 -19.62 7.79 -2.94
C VAL A 240 -18.68 8.22 -4.05
N ILE A 241 -17.84 7.28 -4.47
CA ILE A 241 -16.85 7.45 -5.50
C ILE A 241 -17.25 6.57 -6.66
N VAL A 242 -17.38 7.13 -7.86
CA VAL A 242 -17.69 6.38 -9.08
C VAL A 242 -16.61 6.70 -10.10
N ASN A 243 -15.98 5.68 -10.68
CA ASN A 243 -14.88 5.87 -11.64
C ASN A 243 -13.77 6.81 -11.10
N GLY A 244 -13.40 6.63 -9.83
CA GLY A 244 -12.39 7.46 -9.15
C GLY A 244 -12.81 8.89 -8.81
N LYS A 245 -14.04 9.33 -9.13
CA LYS A 245 -14.54 10.68 -8.83
C LYS A 245 -15.53 10.65 -7.68
N VAL A 246 -15.37 11.57 -6.73
CA VAL A 246 -16.36 11.77 -5.66
C VAL A 246 -17.62 12.36 -6.26
N VAL A 247 -18.69 11.56 -6.32
CA VAL A 247 -20.01 11.97 -6.83
C VAL A 247 -20.97 12.34 -5.70
N LEU A 248 -20.66 11.92 -4.47
CA LEU A 248 -21.42 12.26 -3.28
C LEU A 248 -20.48 12.42 -2.09
N SER A 249 -20.72 13.44 -1.26
CA SER A 249 -20.12 13.59 0.06
C SER A 249 -21.13 14.24 1.00
N GLU A 250 -21.60 13.50 2.00
CA GLU A 250 -22.63 13.96 2.93
C GLU A 250 -22.27 13.66 4.37
N LYS A 251 -22.38 14.68 5.24
CA LYS A 251 -22.33 14.48 6.68
C LYS A 251 -23.54 13.69 7.16
N GLY A 252 -23.33 12.85 8.17
CA GLY A 252 -24.38 12.07 8.77
C GLY A 252 -24.26 11.92 10.28
N LYS A 253 -25.18 11.14 10.86
CA LYS A 253 -25.29 10.89 12.30
C LYS A 253 -25.45 9.41 12.58
N TRP A 254 -24.77 8.92 13.61
CA TRP A 254 -24.88 7.54 14.07
C TRP A 254 -26.05 7.36 15.04
N SER A 255 -26.69 6.20 14.97
CA SER A 255 -27.69 5.72 15.93
C SER A 255 -27.51 4.22 16.17
N ASN A 256 -27.83 3.77 17.38
CA ASN A 256 -27.90 2.35 17.74
C ASN A 256 -29.33 1.81 17.67
N VAL A 257 -30.30 2.67 17.36
CA VAL A 257 -31.72 2.33 17.23
C VAL A 257 -32.15 2.57 15.78
N PRO A 258 -32.95 1.66 15.18
CA PRO A 258 -33.57 1.91 13.88
C PRO A 258 -34.41 3.20 13.93
N ARG A 259 -34.35 4.01 12.88
CA ARG A 259 -35.19 5.21 12.71
C ARG A 259 -36.01 5.17 11.42
#